data_AF-A0A7C7AGL9-F1
#
_entry.id   AF-A0A7C7AGL9-F1
#
_cell.length_a   1.000
_cell.length_b   1.000
_cell.length_c   1.000
_cell.angle_alpha   90.00
_cell.angle_beta   90.00
_cell.angle_gamma   90.00
#
_symmetry.space_group_name_H-M   'P 1'
#
loop_
_entity.id
_entity.type
_entity.pdbx_description
1 polymer ?
#
loop_
_entity_poly.entity_id
_entity_poly.type
_entity_poly.pdbx_seq_one_letter_code
_entity_poly.pdbx_strand_id
1 'polypeptide(L)'
;KTIKDIIGTRIDILNVLWIYRAKNYYRITPAEMLNYSLEGGKEINFEKLKKLCFAENEEEFDEIVGTSLGEKFKDDLNNIDISLAMNYFMYNYLNQNNFENFGLTLSYIYMLDIIINNLTTITEGIKYHLPKDNLKSYLVYEL
;
A
#
# COMPACT_ATOMS: atom_id res chain seq x y z
N LYS A 1 -8.71 4.68 -19.30
CA LYS A 1 -8.07 3.39 -18.96
C LYS A 1 -6.98 3.60 -17.91
N THR A 2 -5.88 4.27 -18.24
CA THR A 2 -4.76 4.54 -17.31
C THR A 2 -5.15 5.14 -15.96
N ILE A 3 -6.00 6.17 -15.91
CA ILE A 3 -6.48 6.73 -14.63
C ILE A 3 -7.18 5.67 -13.77
N LYS A 4 -8.05 4.86 -14.39
CA LYS A 4 -8.78 3.80 -13.71
C LYS A 4 -7.81 2.74 -13.16
N ASP A 5 -6.77 2.42 -13.91
CA ASP A 5 -5.75 1.45 -13.49
C ASP A 5 -4.96 1.97 -12.28
N ILE A 6 -4.54 3.24 -12.29
CA ILE A 6 -3.83 3.86 -11.15
C ILE A 6 -4.72 3.88 -9.91
N ILE A 7 -5.97 4.32 -10.04
CA ILE A 7 -6.93 4.37 -8.92
C ILE A 7 -7.24 2.97 -8.41
N GLY A 8 -7.47 2.01 -9.32
CA GLY A 8 -7.75 0.62 -8.98
C GLY A 8 -6.58 -0.05 -8.26
N THR A 9 -5.34 0.18 -8.72
CA THR A 9 -4.15 -0.32 -8.00
C THR A 9 -4.05 0.31 -6.61
N ARG A 10 -4.30 1.62 -6.47
CA ARG A 10 -4.31 2.26 -5.16
C ARG A 10 -5.36 1.65 -4.23
N ILE A 11 -6.53 1.31 -4.76
CA ILE A 11 -7.60 0.61 -4.02
C ILE A 11 -7.16 -0.79 -3.60
N ASP A 12 -6.55 -1.57 -4.50
CA ASP A 12 -6.05 -2.91 -4.17
C ASP A 12 -5.05 -2.86 -3.02
N ILE A 13 -4.07 -1.94 -3.09
CA ILE A 13 -3.06 -1.75 -2.04
C ILE A 13 -3.74 -1.39 -0.71
N LEU A 14 -4.66 -0.43 -0.71
CA LEU A 14 -5.36 -0.01 0.51
C LEU A 14 -6.14 -1.16 1.14
N ASN A 15 -6.89 -1.92 0.34
CA ASN A 15 -7.65 -3.05 0.83
C ASN A 15 -6.74 -4.12 1.46
N VAL A 16 -5.64 -4.48 0.81
CA VAL A 16 -4.68 -5.44 1.37
C VAL A 16 -4.09 -4.93 2.69
N LEU A 17 -3.66 -3.68 2.75
CA LEU A 17 -3.10 -3.09 3.98
C LEU A 17 -4.14 -3.01 5.11
N TRP A 18 -5.39 -2.66 4.80
CA TRP A 18 -6.45 -2.59 5.80
C TRP A 18 -6.83 -3.96 6.33
N ILE A 19 -6.96 -4.96 5.46
CA ILE A 19 -7.26 -6.34 5.86
C ILE A 19 -6.09 -6.93 6.66
N TYR A 20 -4.86 -6.73 6.21
CA TYR A 20 -3.65 -7.15 6.94
C TYR A 20 -3.64 -6.57 8.36
N ARG A 21 -3.90 -5.25 8.50
CA ARG A 21 -3.96 -4.60 9.81
C ARG A 21 -5.12 -5.10 10.67
N ALA A 22 -6.29 -5.28 10.06
CA ALA A 22 -7.50 -5.77 10.72
C ALA A 22 -7.27 -7.17 11.31
N LYS A 23 -6.56 -8.05 10.60
CA LYS A 23 -6.22 -9.40 11.05
C LYS A 23 -5.13 -9.42 12.13
N ASN A 24 -4.07 -8.61 11.97
CA ASN A 24 -2.89 -8.70 12.82
C ASN A 24 -2.95 -7.84 14.09
N TYR A 25 -3.67 -6.71 14.06
CA TYR A 25 -3.62 -5.72 15.14
C TYR A 25 -4.99 -5.41 15.77
N TYR A 26 -6.09 -5.84 15.15
CA TYR A 26 -7.43 -5.49 15.60
C TYR A 26 -8.33 -6.73 15.73
N ARG A 27 -9.50 -6.55 16.36
CA ARG A 27 -10.51 -7.61 16.51
C ARG A 27 -11.70 -7.33 15.58
N ILE A 28 -11.43 -7.12 14.29
CA ILE A 28 -12.44 -6.86 13.27
C ILE A 28 -12.83 -8.18 12.63
N THR A 29 -14.12 -8.45 12.50
CA THR A 29 -14.61 -9.70 11.89
C THR A 29 -14.41 -9.69 10.37
N PRO A 30 -14.30 -10.85 9.70
CA PRO A 30 -14.20 -10.94 8.24
C PRO A 30 -15.33 -10.20 7.50
N ALA A 31 -16.56 -10.24 8.02
CA ALA A 31 -17.69 -9.54 7.44
C ALA A 31 -17.55 -8.00 7.56
N GLU A 32 -17.07 -7.50 8.70
CA GLU A 32 -16.78 -6.08 8.87
C GLU A 32 -15.63 -5.63 7.97
N MET A 33 -14.55 -6.41 7.88
CA MET A 33 -13.43 -6.13 6.95
C MET A 33 -13.92 -5.98 5.51
N LEU A 34 -14.80 -6.89 5.07
CA LEU A 34 -15.38 -6.85 3.72
C LEU A 34 -16.26 -5.61 3.52
N ASN A 35 -17.07 -5.24 4.53
CA ASN A 35 -17.90 -4.04 4.48
C ASN A 35 -17.09 -2.73 4.45
N TYR A 36 -15.91 -2.70 5.07
CA TYR A 36 -15.00 -1.54 5.03
C TYR A 36 -14.11 -1.50 3.78
N SER A 37 -14.08 -2.58 2.99
CA SER A 37 -13.26 -2.66 1.80
C SER A 37 -13.81 -1.77 0.68
N LEU A 38 -12.90 -1.22 -0.12
CA LEU A 38 -13.21 -0.36 -1.26
C LEU A 38 -13.50 -1.20 -2.50
N GLU A 39 -14.54 -0.84 -3.23
CA GLU A 39 -14.83 -1.39 -4.56
C GLU A 39 -13.96 -0.73 -5.65
N GLY A 40 -13.84 -1.37 -6.80
CA GLY A 40 -13.18 -0.78 -7.98
C GLY A 40 -11.67 -1.00 -8.07
N GLY A 41 -11.16 -2.00 -7.33
CA GLY A 41 -9.81 -2.53 -7.47
C GLY A 41 -9.46 -2.94 -8.91
N LYS A 42 -8.15 -2.94 -9.23
CA LYS A 42 -7.67 -3.31 -10.57
C LYS A 42 -7.50 -4.82 -10.69
N GLU A 43 -6.81 -5.43 -9.73
CA GLU A 43 -6.48 -6.87 -9.70
C GLU A 43 -7.30 -7.64 -8.66
N ILE A 44 -7.81 -6.95 -7.63
CA ILE A 44 -8.57 -7.54 -6.54
C ILE A 44 -10.05 -7.18 -6.71
N ASN A 45 -10.80 -8.12 -7.28
CA ASN A 45 -12.26 -8.02 -7.37
C ASN A 45 -12.93 -8.44 -6.05
N PHE A 46 -14.25 -8.33 -5.99
CA PHE A 46 -15.04 -8.66 -4.81
C PHE A 46 -14.80 -10.09 -4.28
N GLU A 47 -14.70 -11.09 -5.17
CA GLU A 47 -14.45 -12.48 -4.77
C GLU A 47 -13.08 -12.64 -4.12
N LYS A 48 -12.04 -11.99 -4.65
CA LYS A 48 -10.71 -11.99 -4.03
C LYS A 48 -10.70 -11.21 -2.71
N LEU A 49 -11.40 -10.07 -2.61
CA LEU A 49 -11.56 -9.33 -1.35
C LEU A 49 -12.20 -10.20 -0.27
N LYS A 50 -13.26 -10.92 -0.63
CA LYS A 50 -13.91 -11.87 0.26
C LYS A 50 -12.94 -12.95 0.71
N LYS A 51 -12.17 -13.56 -0.19
CA LYS A 51 -11.15 -14.54 0.18
C LYS A 51 -10.11 -13.95 1.14
N LEU A 52 -9.58 -12.76 0.87
CA LEU A 52 -8.62 -12.09 1.77
C LEU A 52 -9.18 -11.86 3.18
N CYS A 53 -10.43 -11.39 3.28
CA CYS A 53 -11.07 -11.13 4.57
C CYS A 53 -11.29 -12.42 5.38
N PHE A 54 -11.67 -13.50 4.69
CA PHE A 54 -12.05 -14.78 5.29
C PHE A 54 -10.90 -15.79 5.38
N ALA A 55 -9.70 -15.47 4.88
CA ALA A 55 -8.53 -16.33 4.97
C ALA A 55 -8.30 -16.75 6.44
N GLU A 56 -8.10 -18.03 6.71
CA GLU A 56 -8.03 -18.53 8.09
C GLU A 56 -6.64 -18.34 8.71
N ASN A 57 -5.62 -18.28 7.88
CA ASN A 57 -4.22 -18.18 8.29
C ASN A 57 -3.43 -17.23 7.38
N GLU A 58 -2.19 -16.94 7.78
CA GLU A 58 -1.27 -16.04 7.08
C GLU A 58 -0.87 -16.60 5.70
N GLU A 59 -0.67 -17.91 5.58
CA GLU A 59 -0.28 -18.56 4.33
C GLU A 59 -1.36 -18.39 3.23
N GLU A 60 -2.63 -18.60 3.56
CA GLU A 60 -3.74 -18.39 2.63
C GLU A 60 -3.87 -16.91 2.22
N PHE A 61 -3.70 -15.99 3.17
CA PHE A 61 -3.71 -14.56 2.88
C PHE A 61 -2.57 -14.19 1.92
N ASP A 62 -1.36 -14.65 2.21
CA ASP A 62 -0.15 -14.39 1.45
C ASP A 62 -0.21 -14.98 0.04
N GLU A 63 -0.79 -16.17 -0.14
CA GLU A 63 -1.00 -16.76 -1.47
C GLU A 63 -1.92 -15.88 -2.33
N ILE A 64 -3.02 -15.37 -1.75
CA ILE A 64 -3.94 -14.51 -2.49
C ILE A 64 -3.28 -13.16 -2.84
N VAL A 65 -2.49 -12.59 -1.93
CA VAL A 65 -1.73 -11.36 -2.18
C VAL A 65 -0.68 -11.59 -3.27
N GLY A 66 0.13 -12.64 -3.17
CA GLY A 66 1.19 -12.97 -4.13
C GLY A 66 0.64 -13.20 -5.54
N THR A 67 -0.46 -13.96 -5.66
CA THR A 67 -1.11 -14.20 -6.95
C THR A 67 -1.82 -12.97 -7.54
N SER A 68 -2.18 -11.97 -6.73
CA SER A 68 -2.91 -10.79 -7.18
C SER A 68 -2.03 -9.56 -7.43
N LEU A 69 -1.05 -9.32 -6.58
CA LEU A 69 -0.18 -8.12 -6.61
C LEU A 69 1.30 -8.47 -6.86
N GLY A 70 1.64 -9.76 -6.92
CA GLY A 70 2.97 -10.28 -7.20
C GLY A 70 3.74 -10.69 -5.96
N GLU A 71 4.62 -11.69 -6.09
CA GLU A 71 5.43 -12.24 -4.99
C GLU A 71 6.25 -11.17 -4.28
N LYS A 72 6.84 -10.23 -5.03
CA LYS A 72 7.61 -9.11 -4.44
C LYS A 72 6.74 -8.26 -3.51
N PHE A 73 5.49 -7.98 -3.89
CA PHE A 73 4.59 -7.18 -3.05
C PHE A 73 4.32 -7.90 -1.71
N LYS A 74 4.03 -9.21 -1.78
CA LYS A 74 3.80 -10.06 -0.63
C LYS A 74 5.04 -10.12 0.28
N ASP A 75 6.22 -10.37 -0.29
CA ASP A 75 7.47 -10.43 0.46
C ASP A 75 7.77 -9.08 1.15
N ASP A 76 7.61 -7.96 0.43
CA ASP A 76 7.82 -6.62 1.00
C ASP A 76 6.78 -6.32 2.10
N LEU A 77 5.52 -6.73 1.96
CA LEU A 77 4.45 -6.50 2.94
C LEU A 77 4.79 -7.10 4.32
N ASN A 78 5.39 -8.29 4.33
CA ASN A 78 5.76 -8.98 5.56
C ASN A 78 7.00 -8.40 6.25
N ASN A 79 7.75 -7.52 5.57
CA ASN A 79 9.00 -6.96 6.09
C ASN A 79 8.95 -5.43 6.32
N ILE A 80 7.96 -4.75 5.75
CA ILE A 80 7.85 -3.29 5.81
C ILE A 80 7.08 -2.82 7.04
N ASP A 81 7.47 -1.67 7.58
CA ASP A 81 6.64 -0.95 8.55
C ASP A 81 5.30 -0.57 7.90
N ILE A 82 4.22 -1.07 8.47
CA ILE A 82 2.87 -0.88 7.92
C ILE A 82 2.45 0.58 7.80
N SER A 83 3.06 1.49 8.58
CA SER A 83 2.85 2.94 8.47
C SER A 83 3.45 3.54 7.20
N LEU A 84 4.49 2.92 6.64
CA LEU A 84 5.17 3.34 5.40
C LEU A 84 4.64 2.63 4.16
N ALA A 85 4.03 1.46 4.36
CA ALA A 85 3.67 0.51 3.31
C ALA A 85 2.90 1.15 2.14
N MET A 86 1.89 1.98 2.43
CA MET A 86 1.08 2.60 1.38
C MET A 86 1.91 3.45 0.42
N ASN A 87 2.74 4.33 0.97
CA ASN A 87 3.57 5.24 0.17
C ASN A 87 4.67 4.47 -0.55
N TYR A 88 5.25 3.45 0.08
CA TYR A 88 6.24 2.56 -0.54
C TYR A 88 5.69 1.80 -1.74
N PHE A 89 4.55 1.12 -1.60
CA PHE A 89 3.96 0.36 -2.70
C PHE A 89 3.48 1.27 -3.82
N MET A 90 2.91 2.44 -3.47
CA MET A 90 2.48 3.41 -4.48
C MET A 90 3.68 4.01 -5.22
N TYR A 91 4.76 4.36 -4.52
CA TYR A 91 6.00 4.85 -5.14
C TYR A 91 6.58 3.83 -6.13
N ASN A 92 6.68 2.57 -5.71
CA ASN A 92 7.17 1.49 -6.56
C ASN A 92 6.30 1.29 -7.80
N TYR A 93 4.97 1.27 -7.65
CA TYR A 93 4.04 1.17 -8.77
C TYR A 93 4.21 2.34 -9.75
N LEU A 94 4.25 3.58 -9.25
CA LEU A 94 4.35 4.76 -10.09
C LEU A 94 5.71 4.84 -10.82
N ASN A 95 6.81 4.41 -10.21
CA ASN A 95 8.13 4.41 -10.84
C ASN A 95 8.34 3.31 -11.88
N GLN A 96 7.63 2.20 -11.77
CA GLN A 96 7.72 1.09 -12.72
C GLN A 96 6.85 1.31 -13.96
N ASN A 97 6.02 2.35 -13.98
CA ASN A 97 5.07 2.61 -15.04
C ASN A 97 5.30 3.99 -15.67
N ASN A 98 5.43 4.01 -17.00
CA ASN A 98 5.51 5.26 -17.75
C ASN A 98 4.11 5.69 -18.22
N PHE A 99 3.73 6.92 -17.89
CA PHE A 99 2.43 7.48 -18.25
C PHE A 99 2.60 8.64 -19.24
N GLU A 100 1.99 8.54 -20.42
CA GLU A 100 2.06 9.56 -21.48
C GLU A 100 0.71 10.29 -21.70
N ASN A 101 -0.24 10.11 -20.79
CA ASN A 101 -1.58 10.69 -20.85
C ASN A 101 -1.94 11.33 -19.50
N PHE A 102 -3.23 11.58 -19.22
CA PHE A 102 -3.66 12.12 -17.91
C PHE A 102 -3.24 11.28 -16.69
N GLY A 103 -2.83 10.02 -16.88
CA GLY A 103 -2.16 9.23 -15.84
C GLY A 103 -0.87 9.87 -15.34
N LEU A 104 -0.17 10.66 -16.17
CA LEU A 104 1.01 11.44 -15.76
C LEU A 104 0.64 12.48 -14.70
N THR A 105 -0.44 13.23 -14.92
CA THR A 105 -0.93 14.23 -13.97
C THR A 105 -1.32 13.57 -12.64
N LEU A 106 -2.02 12.43 -12.69
CA LEU A 106 -2.41 11.72 -11.48
C LEU A 106 -1.20 11.10 -10.75
N SER A 107 -0.26 10.52 -11.49
CA SER A 107 1.01 10.01 -10.96
C SER A 107 1.78 11.13 -10.25
N TYR A 108 1.86 12.31 -10.89
CA TYR A 108 2.50 13.48 -10.30
C TYR A 108 1.85 13.90 -8.98
N ILE A 109 0.52 13.94 -8.89
CA ILE A 109 -0.20 14.28 -7.65
C ILE A 109 0.15 13.29 -6.53
N TYR A 110 0.13 11.98 -6.80
CA TYR A 110 0.47 10.99 -5.78
C TYR A 110 1.95 10.99 -5.42
N MET A 111 2.86 11.20 -6.39
CA MET A 111 4.28 11.38 -6.10
C MET A 111 4.53 12.61 -5.23
N LEU A 112 3.84 13.73 -5.49
CA LEU A 112 3.93 14.92 -4.64
C LEU A 112 3.49 14.63 -3.20
N ASP A 113 2.41 13.88 -3.01
CA ASP A 113 1.95 13.50 -1.67
C ASP A 113 3.01 12.64 -0.94
N ILE A 114 3.64 11.70 -1.64
CA ILE A 114 4.73 10.88 -1.08
C ILE A 114 5.95 11.75 -0.73
N ILE A 115 6.34 12.69 -1.60
CA ILE A 115 7.43 13.65 -1.34
C ILE A 115 7.13 14.48 -0.09
N ILE A 116 5.91 15.03 0.02
CA ILE A 116 5.49 15.85 1.16
C ILE A 116 5.53 15.03 2.45
N ASN A 117 5.10 13.77 2.43
CA ASN A 117 5.19 12.88 3.58
C ASN A 117 6.65 12.65 3.99
N ASN A 118 7.56 12.35 3.04
CA ASN A 118 8.99 12.22 3.35
C ASN A 118 9.58 13.51 3.98
N LEU A 119 9.27 14.69 3.41
CA LEU A 119 9.74 15.97 3.95
C LEU A 119 9.20 16.24 5.36
N THR A 120 7.95 15.86 5.62
CA THR A 120 7.33 15.94 6.95
C THR A 120 8.08 15.04 7.93
N THR A 121 8.31 13.77 7.58
CA THR A 121 9.10 12.81 8.37
C THR A 121 10.50 13.34 8.68
N ILE A 122 11.19 13.92 7.69
CA ILE A 122 12.52 14.53 7.88
C ILE A 122 12.45 15.67 8.90
N THR A 123 11.45 16.56 8.74
CA THR A 123 11.29 17.72 9.61
C THR A 123 10.96 17.31 11.04
N GLU A 124 10.09 16.32 11.23
CA GLU A 124 9.80 15.75 12.55
C GLU A 124 11.00 15.04 13.15
N GLY A 125 11.74 14.28 12.33
CA GLY A 125 13.00 13.65 12.70
C GLY A 125 14.01 14.64 13.30
N ILE A 126 14.21 15.76 12.61
CA ILE A 126 15.09 16.84 13.07
C ILE A 126 14.54 17.47 14.36
N LYS A 127 13.23 17.75 14.43
CA LYS A 127 12.56 18.35 15.59
C LYS A 127 12.73 17.50 16.86
N TYR A 128 12.66 16.18 16.72
CA TYR A 128 12.78 15.24 17.84
C TYR A 128 14.20 14.67 18.02
N HIS A 129 15.19 15.24 17.33
CA HIS A 129 16.60 14.84 17.42
C HIS A 129 16.85 13.34 17.16
N LEU A 130 16.10 12.76 16.22
CA LEU A 130 16.30 11.38 15.80
C LEU A 130 17.67 11.22 15.13
N PRO A 131 18.45 10.16 15.45
CA PRO A 131 19.67 9.85 14.73
C PRO A 131 19.40 9.70 13.24
N LYS A 132 20.32 10.20 12.40
CA LYS A 132 20.16 10.18 10.94
C LYS A 132 19.91 8.77 10.38
N ASP A 133 20.56 7.76 10.95
CA ASP A 133 20.41 6.37 10.52
C ASP A 133 19.02 5.82 10.84
N ASN A 134 18.45 6.19 11.99
CA ASN A 134 17.07 5.86 12.33
C ASN A 134 16.08 6.64 11.46
N LEU A 135 16.37 7.89 11.11
CA LEU A 135 15.48 8.69 10.26
C LEU A 135 15.32 8.04 8.86
N LYS A 136 16.40 7.49 8.31
CA LYS A 136 16.41 6.84 6.99
C LYS A 136 15.42 5.69 6.89
N SER A 137 15.22 4.90 7.96
CA SER A 137 14.26 3.79 7.95
C SER A 137 12.81 4.22 7.84
N TYR A 138 12.50 5.51 8.07
CA TYR A 138 11.16 6.07 7.93
C TYR A 138 10.91 6.76 6.58
N LEU A 139 11.88 6.70 5.65
CA LEU A 139 11.74 7.31 4.33
C LEU A 139 11.35 6.27 3.29
N VAL A 140 10.44 6.65 2.40
CA VAL A 140 9.99 5.80 1.29
C VAL A 140 11.10 5.55 0.27
N TYR A 141 11.98 6.54 0.10
CA TYR A 141 13.18 6.49 -0.73
C TYR A 141 14.18 7.53 -0.20
N GLU A 142 15.47 7.31 -0.45
CA GLU A 142 16.51 8.30 -0.13
C GLU A 142 16.57 9.37 -1.25
N LEU A 143 16.57 10.65 -0.86
CA LEU A 143 16.74 11.80 -1.74
C LEU A 143 18.19 11.97 -2.19
#